data_AF-A0A7V4A9Z2-F1
#
_entry.id   AF-A0A7V4A9Z2-F1
#
_cell.length_a   1.000
_cell.length_b   1.000
_cell.length_c   1.000
_cell.angle_alpha   90.00
_cell.angle_beta   90.00
_cell.angle_gamma   90.00
#
_symmetry.space_group_name_H-M   'P 1'
#
loop_
_entity.id
_entity.type
_entity.pdbx_description
1 polymer ?
#
loop_
_entity_poly.entity_id
_entity_poly.type
_entity_poly.pdbx_seq_one_letter_code
_entity_poly.pdbx_strand_id
1 'polypeptide(L)'
;MAILRLLIPFAILPLLALGVIKTKDSCSPKFTKSFVEKLISSTKVMSLKYGESKINFLEKEIEIQYGGKMKIFKHNFRLETPDISYKACSNEKGTPSQKTSYNFSPKGLKDISGSIYIRCGDDFLAFSIISPTGGVSSCILKNGLWQDF
;
A
#
# COMPACT_ATOMS: atom_id res chain seq x y z
N MET A 1 -22.15 -24.56 33.94
CA MET A 1 -21.64 -24.37 32.56
C MET A 1 -21.67 -22.90 32.22
N ALA A 2 -20.53 -22.21 32.33
CA ALA A 2 -20.43 -20.78 32.04
C ALA A 2 -20.21 -20.60 30.53
N ILE A 3 -21.24 -20.10 29.84
CA ILE A 3 -21.13 -19.65 28.45
C ILE A 3 -20.38 -18.32 28.48
N LEU A 4 -19.09 -18.39 28.18
CA LEU A 4 -18.23 -17.22 28.01
C LEU A 4 -18.70 -16.45 26.77
N ARG A 5 -19.56 -15.46 26.96
CA ARG A 5 -19.91 -14.48 25.94
C ARG A 5 -18.65 -13.66 25.64
N LEU A 6 -17.97 -14.01 24.56
CA LEU A 6 -16.91 -13.20 23.97
C LEU A 6 -17.51 -11.89 23.47
N LEU A 7 -17.57 -10.90 24.38
CA LEU A 7 -17.64 -9.49 24.04
C LEU A 7 -16.34 -9.14 23.32
N ILE A 8 -16.33 -9.27 21.99
CA ILE A 8 -15.31 -8.60 21.18
C ILE A 8 -15.61 -7.11 21.33
N PRO A 9 -14.74 -6.32 22.00
CA PRO A 9 -14.95 -4.89 22.02
C PRO A 9 -14.79 -4.41 20.58
N PHE A 10 -15.87 -3.83 20.04
CA PHE A 10 -15.85 -2.93 18.89
C PHE A 10 -14.96 -1.73 19.24
N ALA A 11 -13.64 -1.94 19.29
CA ALA A 11 -12.63 -0.92 19.56
C ALA A 11 -11.78 -0.64 18.33
N ILE A 12 -12.33 -0.87 17.13
CA ILE A 12 -11.74 -0.42 15.86
C ILE A 12 -12.71 0.59 15.24
N LEU A 13 -13.10 1.60 16.00
CA LEU A 13 -13.78 2.77 15.47
C LEU A 13 -13.42 4.00 16.32
N PRO A 14 -12.19 4.51 16.17
CA PRO A 14 -12.06 5.95 16.01
C PRO A 14 -10.93 6.28 15.01
N LEU A 15 -11.11 5.92 13.75
CA LEU A 15 -10.29 6.47 12.66
C LEU A 15 -11.12 6.94 11.46
N LEU A 16 -12.45 6.89 11.57
CA LEU A 16 -13.39 7.44 10.58
C LEU A 16 -13.71 8.92 10.79
N ALA A 17 -13.15 9.56 11.83
CA ALA A 17 -13.19 11.01 12.03
C ALA A 17 -11.88 11.65 11.55
N LEU A 18 -11.46 11.36 10.32
CA LEU A 18 -10.37 12.11 9.68
C LEU A 18 -10.98 13.35 9.03
N GLY A 19 -11.00 14.43 9.80
CA GLY A 19 -11.03 15.77 9.24
C GLY A 19 -9.96 15.90 8.17
N VAL A 20 -10.25 16.70 7.15
CA VAL A 20 -9.35 16.99 6.03
C VAL A 20 -7.98 17.44 6.59
N ILE A 21 -7.01 16.53 6.64
CA ILE A 21 -5.63 16.88 6.98
C ILE A 21 -5.06 17.51 5.71
N LYS A 22 -5.12 18.85 5.63
CA LYS A 22 -4.24 19.60 4.71
C LYS A 22 -2.82 19.50 5.27
N THR A 23 -2.07 18.47 4.87
CA THR A 23 -0.63 18.41 5.12
C THR A 23 0.05 19.41 4.18
N LYS A 24 0.64 20.48 4.73
CA LYS A 24 1.76 21.16 4.06
C LYS A 24 2.81 20.08 3.76
N ASP A 25 3.28 20.06 2.53
CA ASP A 25 4.21 19.07 1.97
C ASP A 25 5.13 18.40 3.00
N SER A 26 4.84 17.15 3.34
CA SER A 26 5.85 16.24 3.87
C SER A 26 5.35 14.82 3.68
N CYS A 27 5.70 14.25 2.53
CA CYS A 27 5.72 12.81 2.34
C CYS A 27 6.70 12.24 3.37
N SER A 28 6.21 11.93 4.58
CA SER A 28 7.03 11.35 5.64
C SER A 28 7.23 9.87 5.31
N PRO A 29 8.48 9.39 5.19
CA PRO A 29 8.74 8.01 4.82
C PRO A 29 8.02 6.99 5.73
N LYS A 30 8.09 7.19 7.07
CA LYS A 30 7.44 6.30 8.06
C LYS A 30 5.91 6.31 7.95
N PHE A 31 5.32 7.50 7.80
CA PHE A 31 3.87 7.63 7.64
C PHE A 31 3.41 6.96 6.34
N THR A 32 4.10 7.25 5.23
CA THR A 32 3.78 6.73 3.91
C THR A 32 3.83 5.21 3.90
N LYS A 33 4.86 4.60 4.51
CA LYS A 33 4.94 3.15 4.70
C LYS A 33 3.71 2.60 5.42
N SER A 34 3.44 3.10 6.63
CA SER A 34 2.30 2.62 7.42
C SER A 34 0.96 2.79 6.69
N PHE A 35 0.80 3.89 5.97
CA PHE A 35 -0.41 4.19 5.22
C PHE A 35 -0.63 3.22 4.05
N VAL A 36 0.39 3.01 3.21
CA VAL A 36 0.32 2.08 2.07
C VAL A 36 0.10 0.64 2.55
N GLU A 37 0.79 0.20 3.59
CA GLU A 37 0.61 -1.14 4.17
C GLU A 37 -0.82 -1.35 4.69
N LYS A 38 -1.41 -0.35 5.36
CA LYS A 38 -2.80 -0.40 5.82
C LYS A 38 -3.79 -0.44 4.66
N LEU A 39 -3.54 0.28 3.57
CA LEU A 39 -4.39 0.25 2.39
C LEU A 39 -4.38 -1.11 1.70
N ILE A 40 -3.20 -1.70 1.52
CA ILE A 40 -3.04 -3.04 0.94
C ILE A 40 -3.73 -4.09 1.83
N SER A 41 -3.49 -4.04 3.14
CA SER A 41 -4.13 -4.92 4.12
C SER A 41 -5.66 -4.80 4.09
N SER A 42 -6.18 -3.56 4.06
CA SER A 42 -7.62 -3.31 3.96
C SER A 42 -8.21 -3.87 2.66
N THR A 43 -7.51 -3.68 1.54
CA THR A 43 -7.94 -4.18 0.23
C THR A 43 -8.03 -5.70 0.23
N LYS A 44 -7.05 -6.38 0.82
CA LYS A 44 -7.06 -7.85 1.02
C LYS A 44 -8.24 -8.30 1.89
N VAL A 45 -8.54 -7.62 2.99
CA VAL A 45 -9.71 -7.95 3.81
C VAL A 45 -11.01 -7.79 3.01
N MET A 46 -11.09 -6.79 2.12
CA MET A 46 -12.24 -6.62 1.25
C MET A 46 -12.37 -7.74 0.21
N SER A 47 -11.28 -8.26 -0.38
CA SER A 47 -11.39 -9.39 -1.32
C SER A 47 -11.87 -10.66 -0.62
N LEU A 48 -11.42 -10.92 0.61
CA LEU A 48 -11.92 -12.04 1.40
C LEU A 48 -13.43 -11.96 1.66
N LYS A 49 -13.96 -10.74 1.85
CA LYS A 49 -15.38 -10.52 2.14
C LYS A 49 -16.27 -10.46 0.90
N TYR A 50 -15.76 -9.90 -0.20
CA TYR A 50 -16.56 -9.55 -1.38
C TYR A 50 -16.13 -10.28 -2.67
N GLY A 51 -15.25 -11.28 -2.56
CA GLY A 51 -14.72 -12.05 -3.68
C GLY A 51 -13.52 -11.36 -4.34
N GLU A 52 -13.70 -10.15 -4.86
CA GLU A 52 -12.62 -9.42 -5.52
C GLU A 52 -12.50 -7.99 -5.01
N SER A 53 -11.28 -7.49 -4.98
CA SER A 53 -10.98 -6.09 -4.74
C SER A 53 -9.80 -5.61 -5.56
N LYS A 54 -9.76 -4.32 -5.83
CA LYS A 54 -8.71 -3.64 -6.57
C LYS A 54 -8.29 -2.38 -5.84
N ILE A 55 -7.00 -2.10 -5.82
CA ILE A 55 -6.46 -0.81 -5.40
C ILE A 55 -5.79 -0.12 -6.59
N ASN A 56 -6.10 1.16 -6.82
CA ASN A 56 -5.45 2.03 -7.81
C ASN A 56 -4.76 3.18 -7.07
N PHE A 57 -3.49 3.43 -7.42
CA PHE A 57 -2.69 4.54 -6.94
C PHE A 57 -2.63 5.61 -8.03
N LEU A 58 -3.07 6.82 -7.70
CA LEU A 58 -3.01 8.03 -8.53
C LEU A 58 -2.27 9.11 -7.71
N GLU A 59 -1.75 10.14 -8.37
CA GLU A 59 -0.90 11.16 -7.70
C GLU A 59 -1.59 11.90 -6.53
N LYS A 60 -2.93 11.97 -6.51
CA LYS A 60 -3.66 12.69 -5.45
C LYS A 60 -4.68 11.83 -4.74
N GLU A 61 -4.95 10.66 -5.29
CA GLU A 61 -6.07 9.83 -4.91
C GLU A 61 -5.66 8.36 -4.97
N ILE A 62 -6.16 7.59 -4.01
CA ILE A 62 -6.07 6.15 -4.02
C ILE A 62 -7.48 5.61 -3.96
N GLU A 63 -7.78 4.73 -4.90
CA GLU A 63 -9.11 4.12 -5.02
C GLU A 63 -9.04 2.66 -4.61
N ILE A 64 -10.00 2.23 -3.80
CA ILE A 64 -10.23 0.81 -3.49
C ILE A 64 -11.64 0.43 -3.97
N GLN A 65 -11.71 -0.48 -4.94
CA GLN A 65 -12.95 -1.01 -5.50
C GLN A 65 -13.17 -2.44 -4.98
N TYR A 66 -14.38 -2.78 -4.54
CA TYR A 66 -14.71 -4.12 -4.01
C TYR A 66 -16.22 -4.36 -4.01
N GLY A 67 -16.68 -5.55 -4.44
CA GLY A 67 -18.09 -5.94 -4.33
C GLY A 67 -19.11 -4.91 -4.83
N GLY A 68 -18.83 -4.23 -5.95
CA GLY A 68 -19.66 -3.15 -6.50
C GLY A 68 -19.59 -1.80 -5.76
N LYS A 69 -18.74 -1.68 -4.74
CA LYS A 69 -18.51 -0.45 -3.96
C LYS A 69 -17.15 0.14 -4.31
N MET A 70 -17.02 1.45 -4.05
CA MET A 70 -15.79 2.20 -4.23
C MET A 70 -15.50 3.07 -3.00
N LYS A 71 -14.25 3.09 -2.56
CA LYS A 71 -13.72 3.99 -1.51
C LYS A 71 -12.54 4.78 -2.07
N ILE A 72 -12.52 6.08 -1.80
CA ILE A 72 -11.46 7.00 -2.27
C ILE A 72 -10.75 7.58 -1.05
N PHE A 73 -9.42 7.54 -1.07
CA PHE A 73 -8.54 8.16 -0.09
C PHE A 73 -7.76 9.27 -0.77
N LYS A 74 -7.81 10.49 -0.23
CA LYS A 74 -7.07 11.63 -0.77
C LYS A 74 -5.76 11.78 -0.03
N HIS A 75 -4.66 11.65 -0.76
CA HIS A 75 -3.32 11.89 -0.24
C HIS A 75 -2.41 12.25 -1.41
N ASN A 76 -1.61 13.30 -1.25
CA ASN A 76 -0.71 13.75 -2.30
C ASN A 76 0.53 12.86 -2.32
N PHE A 77 0.66 12.03 -3.35
CA PHE A 77 1.85 11.25 -3.65
C PHE A 77 2.40 11.67 -5.01
N ARG A 78 3.71 11.71 -5.14
CA ARG A 78 4.32 11.79 -6.45
C ARG A 78 4.74 10.39 -6.87
N LEU A 79 4.04 9.82 -7.86
CA LEU A 79 4.40 8.51 -8.40
C LEU A 79 5.51 8.72 -9.43
N GLU A 80 6.69 8.19 -9.15
CA GLU A 80 7.86 8.39 -10.01
C GLU A 80 8.78 7.19 -9.90
N THR A 81 9.17 6.65 -11.05
CA THR A 81 10.15 5.55 -11.13
C THR A 81 11.56 6.11 -10.96
N PRO A 82 12.39 5.61 -10.04
CA PRO A 82 13.78 6.04 -9.94
C PRO A 82 14.58 5.58 -11.16
N ASP A 83 15.46 6.46 -11.67
CA ASP A 83 16.40 6.14 -12.74
C ASP A 83 17.63 5.40 -12.17
N ILE A 84 17.45 4.12 -11.89
CA ILE A 84 18.49 3.22 -11.37
C ILE A 84 18.45 1.87 -12.08
N SER A 85 19.56 1.14 -12.05
CA SER A 85 19.69 -0.20 -12.67
C SER A 85 19.55 -1.36 -11.69
N TYR A 86 18.79 -1.16 -10.60
CA TYR A 86 18.56 -2.17 -9.57
C TYR A 86 17.07 -2.40 -9.31
N LYS A 87 16.68 -3.66 -9.12
CA LYS A 87 15.32 -4.04 -8.69
C LYS A 87 15.05 -3.53 -7.27
N ALA A 88 13.81 -3.09 -7.05
CA ALA A 88 13.34 -2.67 -5.74
C ALA A 88 13.59 -3.73 -4.66
N CYS A 89 14.15 -3.30 -3.54
CA CYS A 89 14.33 -4.07 -2.31
C CYS A 89 15.22 -5.33 -2.42
N SER A 90 15.91 -5.57 -3.55
CA SER A 90 16.89 -6.66 -3.67
C SER A 90 18.29 -6.21 -4.08
N ASN A 91 18.43 -5.00 -4.62
CA ASN A 91 19.68 -4.48 -5.20
C ASN A 91 20.29 -5.39 -6.30
N GLU A 92 19.52 -6.35 -6.83
CA GLU A 92 19.91 -7.11 -8.00
C GLU A 92 19.83 -6.23 -9.24
N LYS A 93 20.74 -6.42 -10.20
CA LYS A 93 20.66 -5.72 -11.49
C LYS A 93 19.30 -5.95 -12.16
N GLY A 94 18.69 -4.87 -12.62
CA GLY A 94 17.41 -4.88 -13.32
C GLY A 94 16.76 -3.51 -13.34
N THR A 95 15.82 -3.31 -14.27
CA THR A 95 15.12 -2.04 -14.41
C THR A 95 13.91 -1.99 -13.48
N PRO A 96 13.76 -0.93 -12.66
CA PRO A 96 12.54 -0.67 -11.91
C PRO A 96 11.29 -0.70 -12.79
N SER A 97 10.24 -1.41 -12.36
CA SER A 97 8.93 -1.42 -13.02
C SER A 97 7.89 -0.78 -12.10
N GLN A 98 7.35 0.38 -12.52
CA GLN A 98 6.28 1.07 -11.81
C GLN A 98 4.94 0.38 -12.03
N LYS A 99 4.27 0.10 -10.92
CA LYS A 99 2.88 -0.36 -10.91
C LYS A 99 2.02 0.68 -10.23
N THR A 100 0.80 0.85 -10.74
CA THR A 100 -0.20 1.79 -10.21
C THR A 100 -1.47 1.07 -9.77
N SER A 101 -1.59 -0.24 -9.97
CA SER A 101 -2.78 -0.97 -9.54
C SER A 101 -2.51 -2.42 -9.16
N TYR A 102 -3.27 -2.94 -8.20
CA TYR A 102 -3.18 -4.33 -7.75
C TYR A 102 -4.57 -4.93 -7.59
N ASN A 103 -4.74 -6.16 -8.09
CA ASN A 103 -5.97 -6.93 -8.01
C ASN A 103 -5.83 -8.05 -6.98
N PHE A 104 -6.77 -8.11 -6.04
CA PHE A 104 -6.82 -9.11 -4.98
C PHE A 104 -8.05 -10.00 -5.14
N SER A 105 -7.85 -11.28 -4.86
CA SER A 105 -8.86 -12.33 -4.75
C SER A 105 -8.85 -12.90 -3.32
N PRO A 106 -9.74 -13.84 -2.97
CA PRO A 106 -9.70 -14.48 -1.66
C PRO A 106 -8.48 -15.40 -1.53
N LYS A 107 -7.95 -15.88 -2.67
CA LYS A 107 -6.70 -16.66 -2.75
C LYS A 107 -5.45 -15.78 -2.64
N GLY A 108 -5.62 -14.45 -2.63
CA GLY A 108 -4.54 -13.48 -2.57
C GLY A 108 -4.36 -12.66 -3.85
N LEU A 109 -3.17 -12.12 -4.07
CA LEU A 109 -2.87 -11.22 -5.19
C LEU A 109 -2.88 -11.99 -6.52
N LYS A 110 -3.58 -11.45 -7.52
CA LYS A 110 -3.65 -12.07 -8.87
C LYS A 110 -2.37 -11.82 -9.69
N ASP A 111 -1.75 -10.64 -9.55
CA ASP A 111 -0.60 -10.21 -10.39
C ASP A 111 0.63 -9.84 -9.52
N ILE A 112 1.61 -10.75 -9.44
CA ILE A 112 2.77 -10.66 -8.51
C ILE A 112 3.91 -9.74 -9.05
N SER A 113 3.79 -9.14 -10.23
CA SER A 113 4.87 -8.32 -10.80
C SER A 113 4.73 -6.82 -10.49
N GLY A 114 5.86 -6.17 -10.17
CA GLY A 114 6.00 -4.70 -10.12
C GLY A 114 5.85 -4.06 -8.73
N SER A 115 6.40 -2.86 -8.60
CA SER A 115 6.47 -2.09 -7.35
C SER A 115 5.81 -0.73 -7.52
N ILE A 116 5.24 -0.20 -6.45
CA ILE A 116 4.82 1.20 -6.40
C ILE A 116 6.02 2.00 -5.97
N TYR A 117 6.44 2.98 -6.78
CA TYR A 117 7.41 3.98 -6.35
C TYR A 117 6.71 5.27 -5.97
N ILE A 118 7.04 5.80 -4.80
CA ILE A 118 6.55 7.07 -4.28
C ILE A 118 7.76 7.96 -4.00
N ARG A 119 7.81 9.13 -4.63
CA ARG A 119 8.82 10.15 -4.37
C ARG A 119 8.40 11.02 -3.19
N CYS A 120 9.23 11.02 -2.16
CA CYS A 120 9.10 11.83 -0.96
C CYS A 120 10.27 12.82 -0.86
N GLY A 121 10.14 14.00 -1.47
CA GLY A 121 11.27 14.94 -1.60
C GLY A 121 12.36 14.33 -2.50
N ASP A 122 13.53 14.09 -1.93
CA ASP A 122 14.67 13.45 -2.62
C ASP A 122 14.72 11.93 -2.45
N ASP A 123 13.91 11.38 -1.54
CA ASP A 123 13.84 9.94 -1.30
C ASP A 123 12.85 9.25 -2.24
N PHE A 124 13.17 8.02 -2.66
CA PHE A 124 12.22 7.12 -3.31
C PHE A 124 11.85 5.99 -2.36
N LEU A 125 10.56 5.78 -2.15
CA LEU A 125 10.02 4.62 -1.44
C LEU A 125 9.52 3.60 -2.45
N ALA A 126 9.85 2.34 -2.25
CA ALA A 126 9.31 1.25 -3.05
C ALA A 126 8.46 0.31 -2.20
N PHE A 127 7.28 -0.04 -2.71
CA PHE A 127 6.38 -1.03 -2.13
C PHE A 127 6.17 -2.16 -3.13
N SER A 128 6.74 -3.32 -2.81
CA SER A 128 6.67 -4.52 -3.63
C SER A 128 5.77 -5.54 -2.95
N ILE A 129 4.78 -6.08 -3.65
CA ILE A 129 3.99 -7.19 -3.11
C ILE A 129 4.67 -8.49 -3.52
N ILE A 130 5.37 -9.11 -2.56
CA ILE A 130 6.35 -10.18 -2.80
C ILE A 130 5.78 -11.59 -2.65
N SER A 131 4.50 -11.73 -2.32
CA SER A 131 3.88 -13.06 -2.22
C SER A 131 2.45 -13.11 -2.76
N PRO A 132 2.01 -14.29 -3.26
CA PRO A 132 0.61 -14.54 -3.54
C PRO A 132 -0.27 -14.28 -2.32
N THR A 133 0.24 -14.53 -1.10
CA THR A 133 -0.44 -14.28 0.17
C THR A 133 -0.55 -12.79 0.54
N GLY A 134 0.06 -11.90 -0.25
CA GLY A 134 -0.03 -10.44 -0.10
C GLY A 134 0.96 -9.82 0.89
N GLY A 135 2.11 -10.47 1.13
CA GLY A 135 3.20 -9.89 1.89
C GLY A 135 3.77 -8.69 1.15
N VAL A 136 3.84 -7.54 1.84
CA VAL A 136 4.40 -6.30 1.28
C VAL A 136 5.83 -6.17 1.81
N SER A 137 6.78 -6.05 0.89
CA SER A 137 8.13 -5.55 1.18
C SER A 137 8.14 -4.06 0.91
N SER A 138 8.73 -3.30 1.83
CA SER A 138 8.88 -1.85 1.75
C SER A 138 10.34 -1.47 1.98
N CYS A 139 10.90 -0.68 1.07
CA CYS A 139 12.29 -0.22 1.13
C CYS A 139 12.42 1.24 0.67
N ILE A 140 13.53 1.87 1.03
CA ILE A 140 13.86 3.26 0.67
C ILE A 140 15.16 3.31 -0.12
N LEU A 141 15.20 4.10 -1.19
CA LEU A 141 16.40 4.35 -1.98
C LEU A 141 17.23 5.44 -1.29
N LYS A 142 18.42 5.08 -0.82
CA LYS A 142 19.38 6.03 -0.23
C LYS A 142 20.75 5.81 -0.82
N ASN A 143 21.40 6.88 -1.24
CA ASN A 143 22.74 6.83 -1.85
C ASN A 143 22.83 5.83 -3.01
N GLY A 144 21.76 5.73 -3.82
CA GLY A 144 21.70 4.82 -4.98
C GLY A 144 21.43 3.35 -4.66
N LEU A 145 21.18 2.98 -3.40
CA LEU A 145 20.91 1.60 -2.97
C LEU A 145 19.59 1.50 -2.21
N TRP A 146 18.88 0.39 -2.40
CA TRP A 146 17.69 0.04 -1.62
C TRP A 146 18.10 -0.42 -0.23
N GLN A 147 17.48 0.16 0.78
CA GLN A 147 17.65 -0.19 2.19
C GLN A 147 16.30 -0.57 2.80
N ASP A 148 16.32 -1.52 3.71
CA ASP A 148 15.14 -1.87 4.50
C ASP A 148 14.71 -0.68 5.36
N PHE A 149 13.40 -0.65 5.60
CA PHE A 149 12.71 0.52 6.14
C PHE A 149 12.36 0.40 7.62
#